data_AF-A0A520P5Q7-F1
#
_entry.id   AF-A0A520P5Q7-F1
#
_cell.length_a   1.000
_cell.length_b   1.000
_cell.length_c   1.000
_cell.angle_alpha   90.00
_cell.angle_beta   90.00
_cell.angle_gamma   90.00
#
_symmetry.space_group_name_H-M   'P 1'
#
loop_
_entity.id
_entity.type
_entity.pdbx_description
1 polymer ?
#
loop_
_entity_poly.entity_id
_entity_poly.type
_entity_poly.pdbx_seq_one_letter_code
_entity_poly.pdbx_strand_id
1 'polypeptide(L)'
;MLKTIIIRHLFISITMWFVGFANIFAVPALPDLMEITQPNGAKFKAYMRGDEYYSWWESEKGEALFRNLNSGFFEYAKISIIDRKEALVPTGIIFVSGEDAPASISSISNQDLGKIWMEKRKQSINIHKQKLIKQKKLTINN
;
A
#
# COMPACT_ATOMS: atom_id res chain seq x y z
N MET A 1 -9.07 13.68 -56.37
CA MET A 1 -8.47 14.17 -55.10
C MET A 1 -9.46 14.36 -53.96
N LEU A 2 -10.62 14.99 -54.18
CA LEU A 2 -11.60 15.21 -53.10
C LEU A 2 -12.11 13.91 -52.45
N LYS A 3 -12.37 12.87 -53.26
CA LYS A 3 -12.83 11.55 -52.80
C LYS A 3 -11.81 10.85 -51.90
N THR A 4 -10.52 10.91 -52.22
CA THR A 4 -9.46 10.28 -51.41
C THR A 4 -9.24 11.00 -50.09
N ILE A 5 -9.46 12.32 -50.04
CA ILE A 5 -9.42 13.11 -48.79
C ILE A 5 -10.58 12.70 -47.88
N ILE A 6 -11.81 12.60 -48.42
CA ILE A 6 -13.00 12.20 -47.66
C ILE A 6 -12.84 10.78 -47.10
N ILE A 7 -12.38 9.83 -47.92
CA ILE A 7 -12.17 8.43 -47.49
C ILE A 7 -11.13 8.38 -46.37
N ARG A 8 -10.04 9.15 -46.46
CA ARG A 8 -9.01 9.21 -45.42
C ARG A 8 -9.56 9.75 -44.10
N HIS A 9 -10.34 10.83 -44.13
CA HIS A 9 -10.93 11.40 -42.92
C HIS A 9 -11.97 10.45 -42.30
N LEU A 10 -12.77 9.76 -43.13
CA LEU A 10 -13.71 8.75 -42.66
C LEU A 10 -12.98 7.59 -41.96
N PHE A 11 -11.88 7.11 -42.54
CA PHE A 11 -11.08 6.04 -41.96
C PHE A 11 -10.48 6.46 -40.61
N ILE A 12 -9.92 7.68 -40.53
CA ILE A 12 -9.38 8.23 -39.27
C ILE A 12 -10.49 8.32 -38.21
N SER A 13 -11.66 8.86 -38.58
CA SER A 13 -12.81 9.00 -37.66
C SER A 13 -13.28 7.65 -37.12
N ILE A 14 -13.37 6.63 -37.98
CA ILE A 14 -13.76 5.27 -37.59
C ILE A 14 -12.74 4.67 -36.63
N THR A 15 -11.44 4.77 -36.94
CA THR A 15 -10.38 4.26 -36.06
C THR A 15 -10.39 4.92 -34.69
N MET A 16 -10.68 6.22 -34.61
CA MET A 16 -10.74 6.96 -33.34
C MET A 16 -11.94 6.56 -32.49
N TRP A 17 -13.06 6.16 -33.12
CA TRP A 17 -14.24 5.62 -32.45
C TRP A 17 -13.99 4.24 -31.82
N PHE A 18 -13.22 3.38 -32.47
CA PHE A 18 -12.89 2.05 -31.95
C PHE A 18 -11.93 2.07 -30.74
N VAL A 19 -11.09 3.10 -30.58
CA VAL A 19 -10.14 3.20 -29.45
C VAL A 19 -10.84 3.56 -28.13
N GLY A 20 -12.03 4.17 -28.17
CA GLY A 20 -12.80 4.58 -26.98
C GLY A 20 -13.44 3.45 -26.17
N PHE A 21 -13.44 2.20 -26.69
CA PHE A 21 -14.03 1.04 -26.02
C PHE A 21 -13.05 0.25 -25.14
N ALA A 22 -11.81 0.71 -24.98
CA ALA A 22 -10.90 0.11 -24.03
C ALA A 22 -11.42 0.36 -22.61
N ASN A 23 -11.97 -0.68 -21.97
CA ASN A 23 -12.36 -0.65 -20.57
C ASN A 23 -11.14 -0.25 -19.73
N ILE A 24 -11.13 1.00 -19.27
CA ILE A 24 -10.17 1.46 -18.27
C ILE A 24 -10.60 0.76 -16.98
N PHE A 25 -9.95 -0.35 -16.64
CA PHE A 25 -10.08 -0.99 -15.34
C PHE A 25 -9.42 -0.10 -14.29
N ALA A 26 -10.09 1.00 -13.93
CA ALA A 26 -9.83 1.70 -12.70
C ALA A 26 -10.39 0.81 -11.58
N VAL A 27 -9.57 -0.12 -11.08
CA VAL A 27 -9.95 -0.97 -9.96
C VAL A 27 -10.20 -0.04 -8.76
N PRO A 28 -11.43 0.03 -8.23
CA PRO A 28 -11.69 0.78 -7.02
C PRO A 28 -10.77 0.23 -5.91
N ALA A 29 -10.21 1.09 -5.07
CA ALA A 29 -9.38 0.67 -3.95
C ALA A 29 -10.19 -0.35 -3.12
N LEU A 30 -9.80 -1.62 -3.14
CA LEU A 30 -10.53 -2.71 -2.49
C LEU A 30 -10.49 -2.49 -0.97
N PRO A 31 -11.57 -2.00 -0.34
CA PRO A 31 -11.62 -1.78 1.11
C PRO A 31 -11.91 -3.09 1.85
N ASP A 32 -12.01 -4.19 1.10
CA ASP A 32 -12.60 -5.43 1.56
C ASP A 32 -11.62 -6.32 2.31
N LEU A 33 -12.25 -7.15 3.12
CA LEU A 33 -11.62 -8.19 3.91
C LEU A 33 -10.96 -9.22 2.99
N MET A 34 -9.63 -9.31 3.03
CA MET A 34 -8.85 -10.21 2.18
C MET A 34 -8.52 -11.52 2.90
N GLU A 35 -8.68 -12.65 2.21
CA GLU A 35 -8.20 -13.95 2.70
C GLU A 35 -6.68 -14.07 2.48
N ILE A 36 -5.96 -14.36 3.56
CA ILE A 36 -4.51 -14.51 3.60
C ILE A 36 -4.18 -15.93 4.05
N THR A 37 -3.22 -16.55 3.36
CA THR A 37 -2.69 -17.87 3.73
C THR A 37 -1.34 -17.69 4.43
N GLN A 38 -1.25 -18.18 5.67
CA GLN A 38 -0.02 -18.25 6.46
C GLN A 38 0.94 -19.29 5.87
N PRO A 39 2.25 -19.23 6.16
CA PRO A 39 3.22 -20.21 5.69
C PRO A 39 2.91 -21.67 6.08
N ASN A 40 2.20 -21.89 7.20
CA ASN A 40 1.76 -23.22 7.65
C ASN A 40 0.44 -23.69 6.98
N GLY A 41 -0.10 -22.94 6.02
CA GLY A 41 -1.35 -23.24 5.33
C GLY A 41 -2.62 -22.78 6.06
N ALA A 42 -2.52 -22.28 7.29
CA ALA A 42 -3.65 -21.68 7.99
C ALA A 42 -4.13 -20.44 7.24
N LYS A 43 -5.44 -20.23 7.21
CA LYS A 43 -6.05 -19.08 6.53
C LYS A 43 -6.69 -18.16 7.54
N PHE A 44 -6.61 -16.87 7.28
CA PHE A 44 -7.32 -15.86 8.04
C PHE A 44 -7.73 -14.72 7.14
N LYS A 45 -8.62 -13.86 7.64
CA LYS A 45 -9.10 -12.70 6.92
C LYS A 45 -8.62 -11.43 7.61
N ALA A 46 -8.18 -10.45 6.83
CA ALA A 46 -7.71 -9.17 7.34
C ALA A 46 -7.91 -8.03 6.34
N TYR A 47 -8.01 -6.82 6.86
CA TYR A 47 -8.06 -5.61 6.07
C TYR A 47 -6.64 -5.06 5.86
N MET A 48 -6.34 -4.63 4.64
CA MET A 48 -5.14 -3.81 4.41
C MET A 48 -5.49 -2.35 4.69
N ARG A 49 -4.81 -1.76 5.67
CA ARG A 49 -4.99 -0.36 6.09
C ARG A 49 -3.79 0.48 5.67
N GLY A 50 -4.00 1.79 5.64
CA GLY A 50 -2.98 2.78 5.32
C GLY A 50 -3.04 3.29 3.89
N ASP A 51 -1.92 3.82 3.40
CA ASP A 51 -1.79 4.46 2.10
C ASP A 51 -0.41 4.22 1.46
N GLU A 52 -0.08 5.00 0.41
CA GLU A 52 1.20 4.93 -0.32
C GLU A 52 2.44 5.19 0.55
N TYR A 53 2.28 5.79 1.73
CA TYR A 53 3.38 6.11 2.64
C TYR A 53 3.56 5.07 3.74
N TYR A 54 2.46 4.48 4.21
CA TYR A 54 2.50 3.54 5.31
C TYR A 54 1.26 2.66 5.32
N SER A 55 1.46 1.34 5.38
CA SER A 55 0.39 0.35 5.42
C SER A 55 0.66 -0.74 6.46
N TRP A 56 -0.42 -1.31 6.97
CA TRP A 56 -0.41 -2.44 7.90
C TRP A 56 -1.64 -3.31 7.66
N TRP A 57 -1.65 -4.50 8.25
CA TRP A 57 -2.80 -5.39 8.20
C TRP A 57 -3.60 -5.29 9.48
N GLU A 58 -4.91 -5.39 9.40
CA GLU A 58 -5.81 -5.28 10.54
C GLU A 58 -6.72 -6.52 10.58
N SER A 59 -6.74 -7.23 11.70
CA SER A 59 -7.63 -8.38 11.89
C SER A 59 -9.10 -7.95 11.89
N GLU A 60 -10.02 -8.90 11.79
CA GLU A 60 -11.47 -8.63 11.94
C GLU A 60 -11.82 -8.01 13.31
N LYS A 61 -10.99 -8.25 14.33
CA LYS A 61 -11.14 -7.68 15.68
C LYS A 61 -10.45 -6.31 15.84
N GLY A 62 -9.81 -5.79 14.79
CA GLY A 62 -9.12 -4.50 14.83
C GLY A 62 -7.68 -4.57 15.34
N GLU A 63 -7.09 -5.75 15.45
CA GLU A 63 -5.71 -5.91 15.90
C GLU A 63 -4.75 -5.62 14.75
N ALA A 64 -3.72 -4.80 14.99
CA ALA A 64 -2.72 -4.53 13.98
C ALA A 64 -1.78 -5.74 13.81
N LEU A 65 -1.54 -6.12 12.56
CA LEU A 65 -0.74 -7.26 12.14
C LEU A 65 0.37 -6.80 11.18
N PHE A 66 1.53 -7.44 11.30
CA PHE A 66 2.64 -7.28 10.36
C PHE A 66 3.17 -8.63 9.92
N ARG A 67 3.54 -8.72 8.63
CA ARG A 67 4.26 -9.87 8.14
C ARG A 67 5.72 -9.77 8.59
N ASN A 68 6.16 -10.73 9.39
CA ASN A 68 7.56 -10.88 9.71
C ASN A 68 8.29 -11.39 8.46
N LEU A 69 9.25 -10.61 7.97
CA LEU A 69 9.95 -10.92 6.72
C LEU A 69 10.90 -12.12 6.85
N ASN A 70 11.34 -12.45 8.06
CA ASN A 70 12.23 -13.58 8.31
C ASN A 70 11.47 -14.90 8.36
N SER A 71 10.35 -14.94 9.09
CA SER A 71 9.55 -16.16 9.26
C SER A 71 8.49 -16.31 8.16
N GLY A 72 8.08 -15.21 7.53
CA GLY A 72 7.00 -15.15 6.55
C GLY A 72 5.59 -15.15 7.16
N PHE A 73 5.47 -15.34 8.47
CA PHE A 73 4.20 -15.35 9.19
C PHE A 73 3.66 -13.94 9.42
N PHE A 74 2.34 -13.82 9.47
CA PHE A 74 1.70 -12.64 10.03
C PHE A 74 1.65 -12.77 11.53
N GLU A 75 2.19 -11.76 12.19
CA GLU A 75 2.31 -11.65 13.63
C GLU A 75 1.56 -10.42 14.10
N TYR A 76 1.10 -10.44 15.34
CA TYR A 76 0.58 -9.23 15.97
C TYR A 76 1.65 -8.14 15.96
N ALA A 77 1.24 -6.89 15.82
CA ALA A 77 2.14 -5.75 15.79
C ALA A 77 2.16 -5.03 17.14
N LYS A 78 3.28 -4.37 17.42
CA LYS A 78 3.45 -3.44 18.54
C LYS A 78 4.19 -2.20 18.07
N ILE A 79 4.02 -1.10 18.79
CA ILE A 79 4.86 0.08 18.58
C ILE A 79 6.20 -0.14 19.29
N SER A 80 7.29 0.09 18.57
CA SER A 80 8.64 0.11 19.10
C SER A 80 9.40 1.32 18.57
N ILE A 81 10.49 1.70 19.25
CA ILE A 81 11.37 2.77 18.81
C ILE A 81 12.52 2.16 18.00
N ILE A 82 12.60 2.50 16.72
CA ILE A 82 13.70 2.16 15.82
C ILE A 82 14.33 3.48 15.35
N ASP A 83 15.65 3.62 15.49
CA ASP A 83 16.40 4.82 15.06
C ASP A 83 15.84 6.14 15.63
N ARG A 84 15.41 6.12 16.90
CA ARG A 84 14.75 7.23 17.61
C ARG A 84 13.37 7.63 17.05
N LYS A 85 12.71 6.73 16.32
CA LYS A 85 11.37 6.93 15.76
C LYS A 85 10.44 5.79 16.13
N GLU A 86 9.19 6.10 16.40
CA GLU A 86 8.16 5.09 16.58
C GLU A 86 7.83 4.39 15.26
N ALA A 87 7.71 3.07 15.31
CA ALA A 87 7.31 2.24 14.18
C ALA A 87 6.52 1.03 14.68
N LEU A 88 5.52 0.59 13.91
CA LEU A 88 4.97 -0.75 14.09
C LEU A 88 6.00 -1.79 13.70
N VAL A 89 6.15 -2.79 14.57
CA VAL A 89 7.03 -3.93 14.38
C VAL A 89 6.27 -5.21 14.73
N PRO A 90 6.61 -6.35 14.11
CA PRO A 90 6.06 -7.64 14.51
C PRO A 90 6.49 -8.00 15.94
N THR A 91 5.60 -8.63 16.69
CA THR A 91 5.81 -8.98 18.11
C THR A 91 6.60 -10.27 18.33
N GLY A 92 6.70 -11.14 17.33
CA GLY A 92 7.14 -12.53 17.46
C GLY A 92 5.99 -13.52 17.71
N ILE A 93 4.77 -13.03 17.91
CA ILE A 93 3.60 -13.87 18.20
C ILE A 93 2.75 -13.99 16.94
N ILE A 94 2.63 -15.21 16.41
CA ILE A 94 1.85 -15.52 15.22
C ILE A 94 0.37 -15.22 15.47
N PHE A 95 -0.28 -14.58 14.49
CA PHE A 95 -1.71 -14.36 14.52
C PHE A 95 -2.46 -15.66 14.18
N VAL A 96 -3.39 -16.06 15.05
CA VAL A 96 -4.26 -17.22 14.87
C VAL A 96 -5.71 -16.75 14.83
N SER A 97 -6.41 -17.06 13.74
CA SER A 97 -7.82 -16.67 13.57
C SER A 97 -8.71 -17.36 14.61
N GLY A 98 -9.60 -16.59 15.25
CA GLY A 98 -10.54 -17.09 16.25
C GLY A 98 -10.01 -17.01 17.69
N GLU A 99 -8.70 -16.87 17.90
CA GLU A 99 -8.13 -16.64 19.22
C GLU A 99 -8.20 -15.14 19.58
N ASP A 100 -8.16 -14.84 20.87
CA ASP A 100 -8.01 -13.46 21.36
C ASP A 100 -6.54 -13.08 21.39
N ALA A 101 -6.23 -11.81 21.13
CA ALA A 101 -4.88 -11.30 21.33
C ALA A 101 -4.37 -11.66 22.75
N PRO A 102 -3.13 -12.16 22.87
CA PRO A 102 -2.50 -12.34 24.16
C PRO A 102 -2.52 -11.04 24.96
N ALA A 103 -2.73 -11.14 26.28
CA ALA A 103 -2.79 -9.97 27.18
C ALA A 103 -1.52 -9.10 27.18
N SER A 104 -0.39 -9.63 26.68
CA SER A 104 0.87 -8.89 26.49
C SER A 104 0.84 -7.91 25.32
N ILE A 105 -0.18 -7.98 24.45
CA ILE A 105 -0.33 -7.14 23.28
C ILE A 105 -1.24 -5.98 23.65
N SER A 106 -0.66 -4.78 23.74
CA SER A 106 -1.44 -3.57 23.95
C SER A 106 -2.19 -3.19 22.68
N SER A 107 -3.47 -2.81 22.84
CA SER A 107 -4.25 -2.23 21.76
C SER A 107 -3.57 -0.94 21.28
N ILE A 108 -3.37 -0.82 19.97
CA ILE A 108 -2.71 0.34 19.38
C ILE A 108 -3.78 1.38 19.05
N SER A 109 -3.63 2.59 19.56
CA SER A 109 -4.60 3.66 19.29
C SER A 109 -4.45 4.22 17.88
N ASN A 110 -5.56 4.66 17.28
CA ASN A 110 -5.54 5.39 16.01
C ASN A 110 -4.67 6.66 16.07
N GLN A 111 -4.54 7.28 17.24
CA GLN A 111 -3.68 8.45 17.43
C GLN A 111 -2.20 8.09 17.28
N ASP A 112 -1.77 6.95 17.81
CA ASP A 112 -0.38 6.52 17.69
C ASP A 112 -0.05 6.07 16.27
N LEU A 113 -0.98 5.37 15.60
CA LEU A 113 -0.88 5.07 14.17
C LEU A 113 -0.78 6.35 13.33
N GLY A 114 -1.57 7.37 13.66
CA GLY A 114 -1.54 8.68 13.00
C GLY A 114 -0.21 9.40 13.13
N LYS A 115 0.44 9.35 14.31
CA LYS A 115 1.78 9.91 14.51
C LYS A 115 2.83 9.23 13.62
N ILE A 116 2.84 7.89 13.63
CA ILE A 116 3.77 7.10 12.80
C ILE A 116 3.55 7.41 11.32
N TRP A 117 2.29 7.45 10.87
CA TRP A 117 1.92 7.78 9.49
C TRP A 117 2.42 9.16 9.07
N MET A 118 2.18 10.20 9.89
CA MET A 118 2.64 11.56 9.58
C MET A 118 4.16 11.63 9.42
N GLU A 119 4.90 10.94 10.28
CA GLU A 119 6.37 10.90 10.20
C GLU A 119 6.86 10.16 8.95
N LYS A 120 6.24 9.02 8.58
CA LYS A 120 6.54 8.30 7.33
C LYS A 120 6.24 9.17 6.10
N ARG A 121 5.13 9.90 6.11
CA ARG A 121 4.75 10.83 5.03
C ARG A 121 5.76 11.96 4.86
N LYS A 122 6.16 12.63 5.96
CA LYS A 122 7.21 13.66 5.94
C LYS A 122 8.53 13.12 5.40
N GLN A 123 8.92 11.92 5.82
CA GLN A 123 10.14 11.26 5.35
C GLN A 123 10.11 11.02 3.84
N SER A 124 9.00 10.50 3.31
CA SER A 124 8.85 10.27 1.86
C SER A 124 8.92 11.56 1.06
N ILE A 125 8.23 12.61 1.50
CA ILE A 125 8.29 13.95 0.88
C ILE A 125 9.73 14.47 0.84
N ASN A 126 10.48 14.34 1.95
CA ASN A 126 11.86 14.78 2.01
C ASN A 126 12.78 13.99 1.08
N ILE A 127 12.62 12.67 1.00
CA ILE A 127 13.36 11.82 0.06
C ILE A 127 13.07 12.26 -1.39
N HIS A 128 11.80 12.51 -1.72
CA HIS A 128 11.41 12.97 -3.06
C HIS A 128 12.06 14.32 -3.40
N LYS A 129 12.01 15.30 -2.47
CA LYS A 129 12.69 16.60 -2.65
C LYS A 129 14.19 16.43 -2.88
N GLN A 130 14.87 15.57 -2.13
CA GLN A 130 16.30 15.32 -2.34
C GLN A 130 16.61 14.70 -3.71
N LYS A 131 15.78 13.76 -4.17
CA LYS A 131 15.91 13.19 -5.52
C LYS A 131 15.77 14.27 -6.60
N LEU A 132 14.79 15.16 -6.48
CA LEU A 132 14.61 16.29 -7.42
C LEU A 132 15.81 17.24 -7.42
N ILE A 133 16.35 17.58 -6.25
CA ILE A 133 17.55 18.43 -6.14
C ILE A 133 18.75 17.76 -6.80
N LYS A 134 18.95 16.46 -6.56
CA LYS A 134 20.04 15.68 -7.17
C LYS A 134 19.92 15.65 -8.69
N GLN A 135 18.71 15.44 -9.22
CA GLN A 135 18.46 15.46 -10.67
C GLN A 135 18.77 16.83 -11.27
N LYS A 136 18.29 17.93 -10.66
CA LYS A 136 18.60 19.29 -11.14
C LYS A 136 20.10 19.57 -11.18
N LYS A 137 20.86 19.14 -10.17
CA LYS A 137 22.34 19.30 -10.16
C LYS A 137 23.01 18.53 -11.30
N LEU A 138 22.54 17.31 -11.61
CA LEU A 138 23.07 16.52 -12.71
C LEU A 138 22.77 17.16 -14.07
N THR A 139 21.60 17.78 -14.24
CA THR A 139 21.24 18.49 -15.46
C THR A 139 22.00 19.80 -15.66
N ILE A 140 22.45 20.46 -14.58
CA ILE A 140 23.24 21.70 -14.66
C ILE A 140 24.72 21.42 -14.97
N ASN A 141 25.23 20.24 -14.60
CA ASN A 141 26.64 19.87 -14.74
C ASN A 141 26.96 19.09 -16.03
N ASN A 142 25.95 18.81 -16.87
CA ASN A 142 26.07 18.20 -18.20
C ASN A 142 25.73 19.23 -19.28
#